data_AF-A0A1V5UEB2-F1
#
_entry.id   AF-A0A1V5UEB2-F1
#
_cell.length_a   1.000
_cell.length_b   1.000
_cell.length_c   1.000
_cell.angle_alpha   90.00
_cell.angle_beta   90.00
_cell.angle_gamma   90.00
#
_symmetry.space_group_name_H-M   'P 1'
#
loop_
_entity.id
_entity.type
_entity.pdbx_description
1 polymer ?
#
loop_
_entity_poly.entity_id
_entity_poly.type
_entity_poly.pdbx_seq_one_letter_code
_entity_poly.pdbx_strand_id
1 'polypeptide(L)'
;MSRETNATIGSKVIVKVGCREIEAVVLEITEAGCRVKSIASGKEFAVKKILRVIEPEEKPAPEDTSVEVEEQEAPNPAPESAPAEKPVKKLSLLDAAVEVLKTSGQPMNTREIVKAATESGLWIPTACRTPEQTLYGSIFREIATKENPRIVKAEQKGKFILG
;
A
#
# COMPACT_ATOMS: atom_id res chain seq x y z
N MET A 1 36.77 -4.32 -15.37
CA MET A 1 36.35 -3.71 -14.09
C MET A 1 35.59 -2.45 -14.43
N SER A 2 34.25 -2.47 -14.50
CA SER A 2 33.48 -1.26 -14.82
C SER A 2 32.05 -1.41 -14.33
N ARG A 3 31.67 -0.60 -13.33
CA ARG A 3 30.32 -0.02 -13.16
C ARG A 3 30.49 1.25 -12.31
N GLU A 4 31.22 2.22 -12.86
CA GLU A 4 31.16 3.60 -12.37
C GLU A 4 29.71 4.06 -12.50
N THR A 5 29.06 4.20 -11.36
CA THR A 5 27.74 4.83 -11.31
C THR A 5 28.01 6.33 -11.33
N ASN A 6 27.83 6.97 -12.49
CA ASN A 6 27.83 8.42 -12.66
C ASN A 6 26.58 9.03 -12.00
N ALA A 7 26.45 8.86 -10.68
CA ALA A 7 25.49 9.63 -9.90
C ALA A 7 26.18 10.92 -9.47
N THR A 8 25.52 12.06 -9.62
CA THR A 8 26.00 13.35 -9.11
C THR A 8 25.30 13.66 -7.79
N ILE A 9 25.96 14.38 -6.89
CA ILE A 9 25.33 14.90 -5.67
C ILE A 9 24.16 15.81 -6.09
N GLY A 10 22.97 15.54 -5.56
CA GLY A 10 21.72 16.22 -5.94
C GLY A 10 20.88 15.49 -6.99
N SER A 11 21.40 14.45 -7.65
CA SER A 11 20.63 13.68 -8.64
C SER A 11 19.56 12.80 -7.98
N LYS A 12 18.41 12.68 -8.64
CA LYS A 12 17.36 11.73 -8.27
C LYS A 12 17.75 10.34 -8.75
N VAL A 13 17.76 9.37 -7.85
CA VAL A 13 18.12 7.97 -8.12
C VAL A 13 17.03 7.05 -7.60
N ILE A 14 16.86 5.90 -8.24
CA ILE A 14 16.02 4.83 -7.68
C ILE A 14 16.92 3.79 -7.03
N VAL A 15 16.64 3.56 -5.75
CA VAL A 15 17.38 2.61 -4.93
C VAL A 15 16.42 1.53 -4.41
N LYS A 16 16.89 0.29 -4.40
CA LYS A 16 16.15 -0.83 -3.85
C LYS A 16 16.48 -0.96 -2.36
N VAL A 17 15.47 -0.81 -1.51
CA VAL A 17 15.59 -0.96 -0.05
C VAL A 17 14.73 -2.15 0.38
N GLY A 18 15.38 -3.29 0.64
CA GLY A 18 14.70 -4.56 0.86
C GLY A 18 13.88 -5.01 -0.36
N CYS A 19 12.57 -5.18 -0.18
CA CYS A 19 11.63 -5.55 -1.26
C CYS A 19 11.00 -4.36 -1.99
N ARG A 20 11.33 -3.12 -1.61
CA ARG A 20 10.71 -1.90 -2.15
C ARG A 20 11.71 -1.10 -2.97
N GLU A 21 11.23 -0.48 -4.04
CA GLU A 21 11.98 0.49 -4.84
C GLU A 21 11.55 1.89 -4.41
N ILE A 22 12.52 2.74 -4.06
CA ILE A 22 12.25 4.10 -3.60
C ILE A 22 13.06 5.10 -4.41
N GLU A 23 12.45 6.25 -4.66
CA GLU A 23 13.14 7.40 -5.19
C GLU A 23 13.87 8.14 -4.06
N ALA A 24 15.13 8.47 -4.30
CA ALA A 24 15.99 9.15 -3.35
C ALA A 24 16.89 10.16 -4.06
N VAL A 25 17.31 11.20 -3.36
CA VAL A 25 18.27 12.18 -3.84
C VAL A 25 19.64 11.84 -3.27
N VAL A 26 20.68 11.80 -4.09
CA VAL A 26 22.04 11.52 -3.64
C VAL A 26 22.56 12.72 -2.87
N LEU A 27 22.90 12.53 -1.60
CA LEU A 27 23.45 13.59 -0.73
C LEU A 27 24.98 13.56 -0.72
N GLU A 28 25.58 12.38 -0.71
CA GLU A 28 27.02 12.22 -0.58
C GLU A 28 27.46 10.94 -1.30
N ILE A 29 28.58 11.02 -2.00
CA ILE A 29 29.18 9.88 -2.71
C ILE A 29 30.54 9.63 -2.07
N THR A 30 30.66 8.50 -1.39
CA THR A 30 31.92 8.06 -0.77
C THR A 30 32.43 6.83 -1.51
N GLU A 31 33.74 6.61 -1.54
CA GLU A 31 34.37 5.45 -2.21
C GLU A 31 33.83 4.08 -1.71
N ALA A 32 33.27 4.03 -0.50
CA ALA A 32 32.66 2.84 0.11
C ALA A 32 31.13 2.68 -0.11
N GLY A 33 30.44 3.70 -0.64
CA GLY A 33 28.99 3.72 -0.84
C GLY A 33 28.40 5.13 -0.97
N CYS A 34 27.14 5.23 -1.40
CA CYS A 34 26.45 6.51 -1.58
C CYS A 34 25.43 6.73 -0.46
N ARG A 35 25.36 7.92 0.13
CA ARG A 35 24.27 8.33 1.01
C ARG A 35 23.17 9.00 0.19
N VAL A 36 21.95 8.52 0.37
CA VAL A 36 20.78 9.01 -0.36
C VAL A 36 19.66 9.37 0.62
N LYS A 37 18.93 10.44 0.34
CA LYS A 37 17.73 10.86 1.09
C LYS A 37 16.49 10.46 0.33
N SER A 38 15.64 9.62 0.92
CA SER A 38 14.36 9.26 0.31
C SER A 38 13.48 10.50 0.15
N ILE A 39 12.91 10.73 -1.03
CA ILE A 39 11.94 11.82 -1.24
C ILE A 39 10.62 11.55 -0.50
N ALA A 40 10.24 10.28 -0.35
CA ALA A 40 8.93 9.89 0.16
C ALA A 40 8.89 9.85 1.69
N SER A 41 10.01 9.52 2.33
CA SER A 41 10.08 9.39 3.79
C SER A 41 11.00 10.42 4.45
N GLY A 42 11.73 11.22 3.66
CA GLY A 42 12.69 12.22 4.14
C GLY A 42 13.92 11.65 4.86
N LYS A 43 14.00 10.32 5.00
CA LYS A 43 15.05 9.64 5.75
C LYS A 43 16.27 9.32 4.88
N GLU A 44 17.44 9.44 5.49
CA GLU A 44 18.75 9.28 4.88
C GLU A 44 19.28 7.87 5.10
N PHE A 45 19.80 7.23 4.05
CA PHE A 45 20.32 5.87 4.13
C PHE A 45 21.55 5.68 3.24
N ALA A 46 22.50 4.87 3.69
CA ALA A 46 23.66 4.47 2.90
C ALA A 46 23.33 3.28 2.00
N VAL A 47 23.60 3.41 0.69
CA VAL A 47 23.37 2.37 -0.31
C VAL A 47 24.68 2.01 -1.03
N LYS A 48 24.93 0.72 -1.18
CA LYS A 48 26.10 0.17 -1.88
C LYS A 48 25.84 -0.13 -3.36
N LYS A 49 24.58 -0.11 -3.79
CA LYS A 49 24.14 -0.45 -5.14
C LYS A 49 22.96 0.43 -5.54
N ILE A 50 23.21 1.37 -6.43
CA ILE A 50 22.18 2.20 -7.07
C ILE A 50 21.67 1.43 -8.30
N LEU A 51 20.34 1.36 -8.48
CA LEU A 51 19.74 0.53 -9.53
C LEU A 51 19.65 1.25 -10.88
N ARG A 52 19.36 2.57 -10.85
CA ARG A 52 19.38 3.44 -12.02
C ARG A 52 19.55 4.90 -11.58
N VAL A 53 20.35 5.66 -12.32
CA VAL A 53 20.44 7.12 -12.22
C VAL A 53 19.37 7.70 -13.14
N ILE A 54 18.52 8.58 -12.61
CA ILE A 54 17.60 9.35 -13.45
C ILE A 54 18.38 10.61 -13.82
N GLU A 55 18.87 10.66 -15.05
CA GLU A 55 19.47 11.86 -15.63
C GLU A 55 18.40 12.96 -15.72
N PRO A 56 18.67 14.19 -15.25
CA PRO A 56 17.74 15.30 -15.42
C PRO A 56 17.86 15.82 -16.86
N GLU A 57 16.90 15.46 -17.71
CA GLU A 57 16.71 16.19 -18.97
C GLU A 57 16.17 17.59 -18.63
N GLU A 58 16.94 18.60 -19.04
CA GLU A 58 16.70 20.02 -18.83
C GLU A 58 15.51 20.51 -19.69
N LYS A 59 14.62 21.29 -19.07
CA LYS A 59 13.41 21.97 -19.59
C LYS A 59 13.69 22.91 -20.80
N PRO A 60 12.70 23.17 -21.70
CA PRO A 60 11.75 24.27 -21.47
C PRO A 60 10.26 23.99 -21.86
N ALA A 61 9.39 24.82 -21.26
CA ALA A 61 7.90 24.89 -21.27
C ALA A 61 7.31 25.40 -22.63
N PRO A 62 6.01 25.78 -22.79
CA PRO A 62 4.79 25.65 -21.93
C PRO A 62 3.47 25.28 -22.68
N GLU A 63 2.44 24.80 -21.96
CA GLU A 63 1.01 25.18 -22.04
C GLU A 63 0.29 24.38 -20.94
N ASP A 64 0.01 24.99 -19.78
CA ASP A 64 -1.26 25.67 -19.44
C ASP A 64 -2.41 24.65 -19.40
N THR A 65 -2.97 24.30 -18.25
CA THR A 65 -3.81 25.15 -17.38
C THR A 65 -3.73 24.55 -15.96
N SER A 66 -3.16 25.27 -14.97
CA SER A 66 -3.84 26.17 -14.02
C SER A 66 -4.97 25.44 -13.26
N VAL A 67 -5.03 25.35 -11.93
CA VAL A 67 -4.79 26.31 -10.83
C VAL A 67 -4.67 25.41 -9.58
N GLU A 68 -3.58 25.39 -8.81
CA GLU A 68 -3.21 26.30 -7.71
C GLU A 68 -4.32 26.58 -6.67
N VAL A 69 -3.84 26.78 -5.44
CA VAL A 69 -4.49 27.19 -4.18
C VAL A 69 -4.95 26.05 -3.27
N GLU A 70 -4.66 26.02 -1.98
CA GLU A 70 -3.81 26.81 -1.10
C GLU A 70 -3.90 26.10 0.26
N GLU A 71 -2.80 26.05 0.98
CA GLU A 71 -2.75 25.64 2.37
C GLU A 71 -3.49 26.68 3.20
N GLN A 72 -4.61 26.33 3.83
CA GLN A 72 -5.07 27.07 5.00
C GLN A 72 -5.92 26.24 5.97
N GLU A 73 -5.41 26.21 7.20
CA GLU A 73 -6.03 25.89 8.47
C GLU A 73 -7.51 25.49 8.47
N ALA A 74 -7.79 24.26 8.89
CA ALA A 74 -9.08 23.88 9.42
C ALA A 74 -9.10 24.12 10.94
N PRO A 75 -9.75 25.19 11.46
CA PRO A 75 -10.25 25.15 12.81
C PRO A 75 -11.39 24.11 12.85
N ASN A 76 -11.25 23.15 13.76
CA ASN A 76 -12.32 22.21 14.09
C ASN A 76 -13.58 22.99 14.52
N PRO A 77 -14.76 22.60 14.04
CA PRO A 77 -15.69 21.99 14.98
C PRO A 77 -16.47 20.80 14.39
N ALA A 78 -16.52 19.70 15.14
CA ALA A 78 -17.63 18.74 15.09
C ALA A 78 -18.96 19.49 15.32
N PRO A 79 -20.12 19.11 14.73
CA PRO A 79 -20.70 17.77 14.90
C PRO A 79 -21.58 17.20 13.74
N GLU A 80 -21.99 15.94 13.94
CA GLU A 80 -23.25 15.30 13.52
C GLU A 80 -23.51 14.76 12.09
N SER A 81 -23.79 13.45 12.07
CA SER A 81 -24.81 12.72 11.29
C SER A 81 -25.13 13.11 9.84
N ALA A 82 -24.65 12.29 8.89
CA ALA A 82 -25.45 11.57 7.88
C ALA A 82 -24.53 10.92 6.80
N PRO A 83 -24.93 9.80 6.16
CA PRO A 83 -24.01 8.86 5.54
C PRO A 83 -23.57 9.31 4.14
N ALA A 84 -22.30 9.70 4.01
CA ALA A 84 -21.70 9.98 2.72
C ALA A 84 -21.66 8.71 1.85
N GLU A 85 -22.41 8.78 0.74
CA GLU A 85 -22.42 7.84 -0.36
C GLU A 85 -21.00 7.43 -0.74
N LYS A 86 -20.80 6.12 -0.83
CA LYS A 86 -19.49 5.48 -0.90
C LYS A 86 -18.96 5.74 -2.31
N PRO A 87 -17.83 6.46 -2.51
CA PRO A 87 -17.11 6.33 -3.79
C PRO A 87 -16.82 4.85 -3.99
N VAL A 88 -16.86 4.35 -5.22
CA VAL A 88 -16.65 2.94 -5.60
C VAL A 88 -15.28 2.49 -5.07
N LYS A 89 -15.28 2.03 -3.82
CA LYS A 89 -14.11 1.65 -3.05
C LYS A 89 -13.72 0.29 -3.60
N LYS A 90 -12.50 0.21 -4.13
CA LYS A 90 -11.76 -1.05 -4.26
C LYS A 90 -12.05 -1.86 -2.99
N LEU A 91 -12.75 -2.99 -3.11
CA LEU A 91 -13.21 -3.72 -1.93
C LEU A 91 -11.96 -4.09 -1.12
N SER A 92 -11.96 -3.74 0.16
CA SER A 92 -10.87 -4.14 1.05
C SER A 92 -10.89 -5.66 1.19
N LEU A 93 -9.74 -6.28 1.44
CA LEU A 93 -9.60 -7.75 1.55
C LEU A 93 -10.67 -8.38 2.49
N LEU A 94 -10.98 -7.70 3.59
CA LEU A 94 -11.99 -8.14 4.55
C LEU A 94 -13.43 -7.96 4.04
N ASP A 95 -13.71 -6.92 3.26
CA ASP A 95 -15.03 -6.67 2.67
C ASP A 95 -15.30 -7.64 1.50
N ALA A 96 -14.28 -7.90 0.68
CA ALA A 96 -14.33 -8.95 -0.34
C ALA A 96 -14.57 -10.34 0.28
N ALA A 97 -13.95 -10.62 1.45
CA ALA A 97 -14.19 -11.85 2.18
C ALA A 97 -15.64 -11.99 2.66
N VAL A 98 -16.26 -10.90 3.13
CA VAL A 98 -17.68 -10.88 3.52
C VAL A 98 -18.56 -11.19 2.30
N GLU A 99 -18.31 -10.56 1.15
CA GLU A 99 -19.10 -10.79 -0.06
C GLU A 99 -18.97 -12.22 -0.59
N VAL A 100 -17.78 -12.83 -0.51
CA VAL A 100 -17.59 -14.25 -0.84
C VAL A 100 -18.38 -15.15 0.10
N LEU A 101 -18.29 -14.95 1.41
CA LEU A 101 -19.03 -15.76 2.39
C LEU A 101 -20.54 -15.61 2.23
N LYS A 102 -21.01 -14.41 1.89
CA LYS A 102 -22.41 -14.13 1.58
C LYS A 102 -22.87 -14.82 0.30
N THR A 103 -22.04 -14.84 -0.73
CA THR A 103 -22.35 -15.47 -2.02
C THR A 103 -22.33 -16.99 -1.93
N SER A 104 -21.35 -17.57 -1.24
CA SER A 104 -21.24 -19.03 -1.08
C SER A 104 -22.20 -19.60 -0.04
N GLY A 105 -22.56 -18.83 1.00
CA GLY A 105 -23.45 -19.26 2.08
C GLY A 105 -22.93 -20.46 2.87
N GLN A 106 -21.63 -20.78 2.75
CA GLN A 106 -21.01 -21.99 3.28
C GLN A 106 -19.78 -21.63 4.14
N PRO A 107 -19.47 -22.45 5.17
CA PRO A 107 -18.26 -22.26 5.95
C PRO A 107 -17.02 -22.49 5.06
N MET A 108 -16.18 -21.46 4.93
CA MET A 108 -14.98 -21.50 4.09
C MET A 108 -13.71 -21.18 4.87
N ASN A 109 -12.60 -21.73 4.40
CA ASN A 109 -11.28 -21.43 4.94
C ASN A 109 -10.75 -20.11 4.36
N THR A 110 -9.87 -19.41 5.08
CA THR A 110 -9.26 -18.14 4.60
C THR A 110 -8.60 -18.27 3.23
N ARG A 111 -8.01 -19.44 2.93
CA ARG A 111 -7.41 -19.78 1.63
C ARG A 111 -8.43 -19.74 0.50
N GLU A 112 -9.53 -20.45 0.72
CA GLU A 112 -10.65 -20.56 -0.22
C GLU A 112 -11.30 -19.19 -0.43
N ILE A 113 -11.48 -18.41 0.64
CA ILE A 113 -12.07 -17.08 0.58
C ILE A 113 -11.22 -16.14 -0.28
N VAL A 114 -9.90 -16.11 -0.09
CA VAL A 114 -9.01 -15.26 -0.89
C VAL A 114 -8.99 -15.70 -2.34
N LYS A 115 -8.96 -17.01 -2.59
CA LYS A 115 -9.02 -17.57 -3.94
C LYS A 115 -10.30 -17.15 -4.64
N ALA A 116 -11.46 -17.39 -4.02
CA ALA A 116 -12.76 -17.00 -4.56
C ALA A 116 -12.90 -15.48 -4.73
N ALA A 117 -12.35 -14.67 -3.82
CA ALA A 117 -12.35 -13.21 -3.95
C ALA A 117 -11.50 -12.74 -5.15
N THR A 118 -10.39 -13.43 -5.42
CA THR A 118 -9.51 -13.14 -6.56
C THR A 118 -10.16 -13.60 -7.87
N GLU A 119 -10.73 -14.81 -7.90
CA GLU A 119 -11.43 -15.36 -9.07
C GLU A 119 -12.69 -14.56 -9.43
N SER A 120 -13.41 -14.07 -8.43
CA SER A 120 -14.60 -13.23 -8.63
C SER A 120 -14.27 -11.78 -9.01
N GLY A 121 -12.98 -11.42 -9.07
CA GLY A 121 -12.53 -10.04 -9.34
C GLY A 121 -12.92 -9.03 -8.25
N LEU A 122 -13.42 -9.50 -7.09
CA LEU A 122 -13.80 -8.67 -5.95
C LEU A 122 -12.57 -8.01 -5.33
N TRP A 123 -11.43 -8.69 -5.39
CA TRP A 123 -10.18 -8.21 -4.83
C TRP A 123 -9.00 -8.44 -5.77
N ILE A 124 -8.19 -7.40 -5.95
CA ILE A 124 -6.96 -7.46 -6.74
C ILE A 124 -5.80 -7.79 -5.78
N PRO A 125 -5.01 -8.84 -6.06
CA PRO A 125 -3.88 -9.21 -5.23
C PRO A 125 -2.84 -8.09 -5.19
N THR A 126 -2.78 -7.40 -4.06
CA THR A 126 -1.71 -6.44 -3.75
C THR A 126 -0.38 -7.17 -3.52
N ALA A 127 0.76 -6.45 -3.54
CA ALA A 127 2.12 -6.99 -3.42
C ALA A 127 2.45 -7.76 -2.10
N CYS A 128 1.44 -8.12 -1.31
CA CYS A 128 1.55 -9.00 -0.15
C CYS A 128 1.72 -10.46 -0.61
N ARG A 129 2.79 -11.09 -0.14
CA ARG A 129 3.11 -12.50 -0.45
C ARG A 129 2.09 -13.49 0.11
N THR A 130 1.41 -13.14 1.20
CA THR A 130 0.49 -14.02 1.95
C THR A 130 -0.80 -13.30 2.34
N PRO A 131 -1.73 -13.05 1.39
CA PRO A 131 -3.02 -12.43 1.67
C PRO A 131 -3.88 -13.25 2.66
N GLU A 132 -3.76 -14.57 2.66
CA GLU A 132 -4.50 -15.49 3.54
C GLU A 132 -4.18 -15.25 5.03
N GLN A 133 -2.90 -14.97 5.34
CA GLN A 133 -2.45 -14.65 6.71
C GLN A 133 -2.93 -13.27 7.14
N THR A 134 -2.91 -12.31 6.22
CA THR A 134 -3.42 -10.96 6.47
C THR A 134 -4.92 -11.01 6.78
N LEU A 135 -5.70 -11.72 5.96
CA LEU A 135 -7.13 -11.89 6.18
C LEU A 135 -7.43 -12.59 7.50
N TYR A 136 -6.68 -13.65 7.84
CA TYR A 136 -6.84 -14.35 9.12
C TYR A 136 -6.63 -13.41 10.32
N GLY A 137 -5.56 -12.62 10.31
CA GLY A 137 -5.27 -11.64 11.36
C GLY A 137 -6.33 -10.54 11.47
N SER A 138 -6.84 -10.07 10.33
CA SER A 138 -7.91 -9.07 10.29
C SER A 138 -9.22 -9.60 10.88
N ILE A 139 -9.64 -10.82 10.49
CA ILE A 139 -10.84 -11.46 11.06
C ILE A 139 -10.68 -11.67 12.56
N PHE A 140 -9.52 -12.15 13.02
CA PHE A 140 -9.28 -12.39 14.44
C PHE A 140 -9.34 -11.10 15.28
N ARG A 141 -8.77 -10.00 14.76
CA ARG A 141 -8.88 -8.68 15.41
C ARG A 141 -10.32 -8.17 15.43
N GLU A 142 -11.07 -8.36 14.36
CA GLU A 142 -12.47 -7.93 14.30
C GLU A 142 -13.33 -8.67 15.35
N ILE A 143 -13.21 -10.00 15.41
CA ILE A 143 -13.91 -10.82 16.42
C ILE A 143 -13.55 -10.40 17.85
N ALA A 144 -12.29 -10.01 18.08
CA ALA A 144 -11.85 -9.59 19.42
C ALA A 144 -12.27 -8.16 19.80
N THR A 145 -12.45 -7.27 18.81
CA THR A 145 -12.68 -5.83 19.06
C THR A 145 -14.15 -5.44 18.97
N LYS A 146 -14.96 -6.21 18.23
CA LYS A 146 -16.33 -5.84 17.89
C LYS A 146 -17.34 -6.80 18.53
N GLU A 147 -18.43 -6.27 19.07
CA GLU A 147 -19.53 -7.07 19.63
C GLU A 147 -20.30 -7.83 18.53
N ASN A 148 -20.48 -7.22 17.36
CA ASN A 148 -21.07 -7.86 16.16
C ASN A 148 -20.03 -7.92 15.03
N PRO A 149 -19.13 -8.91 15.04
CA PRO A 149 -18.20 -9.12 13.93
C PRO A 149 -18.94 -9.56 12.66
N ARG A 150 -18.44 -9.14 11.49
CA ARG A 150 -19.04 -9.46 10.19
C ARG A 150 -18.73 -10.90 9.78
N ILE A 151 -17.59 -11.41 10.25
CA ILE A 151 -17.13 -12.78 10.02
C ILE A 151 -16.86 -13.44 11.37
N VAL A 152 -17.45 -14.60 11.60
CA VAL A 152 -17.26 -15.40 12.82
C VAL A 152 -16.62 -16.75 12.50
N LYS A 153 -16.09 -17.39 13.54
CA LYS A 153 -15.59 -18.77 13.43
C LYS A 153 -16.79 -19.70 13.28
N ALA A 154 -16.71 -20.60 12.29
CA ALA A 154 -17.68 -21.66 12.14
C ALA A 154 -17.48 -22.72 13.25
N GLU A 155 -18.48 -23.59 13.40
CA GLU A 155 -18.37 -24.79 14.26
C GLU A 155 -17.24 -25.72 13.79
N GLN A 156 -16.98 -25.74 12.47
CA GLN A 156 -15.86 -26.47 11.89
C GLN A 156 -14.52 -25.75 12.11
N LYS A 157 -13.54 -26.47 12.67
CA LYS A 157 -12.21 -25.93 12.97
C LYS A 157 -11.54 -25.33 11.73
N GLY A 158 -11.14 -24.06 11.84
CA GLY A 158 -10.41 -23.32 10.80
C GLY A 158 -11.27 -22.66 9.73
N LYS A 159 -12.60 -22.85 9.78
CA LYS A 159 -13.53 -22.24 8.84
C LYS A 159 -14.22 -21.01 9.43
N PHE A 160 -14.66 -20.14 8.53
CA PHE A 160 -15.34 -18.90 8.83
C PHE A 160 -16.69 -18.84 8.13
N ILE A 161 -17.67 -18.23 8.78
CA ILE A 161 -19.00 -17.96 8.26
C ILE A 161 -19.33 -16.48 8.43
N LEU A 162 -20.37 -16.03 7.74
CA LEU A 162 -20.96 -14.72 7.97
C LEU A 162 -21.53 -14.67 9.40
N GLY A 163 -21.17 -13.62 10.15
CA GLY A 163 -21.55 -13.41 11.55
C GLY A 163 -22.87 -12.71 11.76
#